data_AF-A0AB32WDA4-F1
#
_entry.id   AF-A0AB32WDA4-F1
#
_cell.length_a   1.000
_cell.length_b   1.000
_cell.length_c   1.000
_cell.angle_alpha   90.00
_cell.angle_beta   90.00
_cell.angle_gamma   90.00
#
_symmetry.space_group_name_H-M   'P 1'
#
loop_
_entity.id
_entity.type
_entity.pdbx_description
1 polymer ?
#
loop_
_entity_poly.entity_id
_entity_poly.type
_entity_poly.pdbx_seq_one_letter_code
_entity_poly.pdbx_strand_id
1 'polypeptide(L)'
;MGGVVRGVIVDHALLQHGNGEPDNNNPTLSLLRKLPFSNIRTAISYGLPLSADQVNLLQAMADLHSLQCLPLTASSMDIAPREIAQAWAHNSGTILYLLPNRDASPKITCTFFSIAPGADVTSAHNKSNRIYMDKLEELPLTICRLNKKAISNDVVTVGYIMKPSREEDFAKRGAFPMCATPNGLIFLPLTFKIPISTQLEEVDVILHKATDEIVSIELNSFSEPSYRIAFTTGMQELQRNIENHNHCFEVDPLSSIYPVLDRLTIQQILLGLEDLNSGGRCKVRAPHFFKVDRFDEPDLVQRLRDAKLSVPSIVKPQVACGVADAHSMAIVFRVEDFKDLSVPLPAVVQEYVDHSSTLFKVYVLGERVFHAVKKSTPNADILMKSSEINGLRPLLFDSLKSLPTGTGNQHSGGQDLCLDLALVKEAAEWLSRRLGLTIFGFDVVIQEGSGDHVIVDVNYLPSFKEVPDGTAIPAFWDAIKKKVDSKAMKQASVAASHGM
;
A
#
# COMPACT_ATOMS: atom_id res chain seq x y z
N MET A 1 10.36 -7.78 34.25
CA MET A 1 9.36 -7.79 33.16
C MET A 1 10.12 -7.56 31.86
N GLY A 2 9.92 -8.42 30.85
CA GLY A 2 10.74 -8.43 29.64
C GLY A 2 10.56 -7.15 28.81
N GLY A 3 11.64 -6.66 28.21
CA GLY A 3 11.57 -5.54 27.26
C GLY A 3 10.89 -5.96 25.96
N VAL A 4 10.58 -5.00 25.09
CA VAL A 4 10.11 -5.26 23.72
C VAL A 4 11.09 -6.15 22.94
N VAL A 5 10.59 -6.87 21.95
CA VAL A 5 11.41 -7.70 21.07
C VAL A 5 12.37 -6.81 20.30
N ARG A 6 13.66 -7.12 20.40
CA ARG A 6 14.77 -6.39 19.75
C ARG A 6 15.65 -7.29 18.92
N GLY A 7 15.44 -8.60 18.94
CA GLY A 7 16.09 -9.45 17.98
C GLY A 7 15.45 -10.81 17.81
N VAL A 8 15.72 -11.40 16.65
CA VAL A 8 15.22 -12.69 16.21
C VAL A 8 16.40 -13.47 15.62
N ILE A 9 16.58 -14.68 16.09
CA ILE A 9 17.62 -15.59 15.61
C ILE A 9 16.94 -16.86 15.15
N VAL A 10 17.21 -17.26 13.91
CA VAL A 10 16.64 -18.46 13.31
C VAL A 10 17.75 -19.48 13.11
N ASP A 11 17.58 -20.68 13.66
CA ASP A 11 18.51 -21.77 13.39
C ASP A 11 18.46 -22.17 11.91
N HIS A 12 19.62 -22.34 11.29
CA HIS A 12 19.76 -22.71 9.89
C HIS A 12 18.95 -23.97 9.51
N ALA A 13 18.70 -24.89 10.45
CA ALA A 13 17.90 -26.09 10.20
C ALA A 13 16.42 -25.79 9.89
N LEU A 14 15.92 -24.60 10.25
CA LEU A 14 14.57 -24.14 9.88
C LEU A 14 14.51 -23.54 8.47
N LEU A 15 15.67 -23.18 7.89
CA LEU A 15 15.80 -22.69 6.53
C LEU A 15 16.00 -23.90 5.62
N GLN A 16 14.93 -24.65 5.34
CA GLN A 16 15.01 -25.84 4.47
C GLN A 16 15.75 -25.49 3.16
N HIS A 17 16.93 -26.09 2.95
CA HIS A 17 17.74 -25.87 1.75
C HIS A 17 17.08 -26.60 0.58
N GLY A 18 16.25 -25.90 -0.19
CA GLY A 18 15.96 -26.32 -1.56
C GLY A 18 17.27 -26.33 -2.35
N ASN A 19 17.55 -27.44 -3.03
CA ASN A 19 18.72 -27.71 -3.86
C ASN A 19 19.60 -26.49 -4.23
N GLY A 20 20.71 -26.30 -3.49
CA GLY A 20 21.96 -25.72 -3.99
C GLY A 20 22.02 -24.25 -4.40
N GLU A 21 20.91 -23.53 -4.49
CA GLU A 21 20.92 -22.09 -4.83
C GLU A 21 20.14 -21.25 -3.81
N PRO A 22 20.61 -20.03 -3.50
CA PRO A 22 19.88 -19.08 -2.67
C PRO A 22 18.60 -18.65 -3.41
N ASP A 23 17.50 -19.33 -3.14
CA ASP A 23 16.20 -18.99 -3.71
C ASP A 23 15.70 -17.66 -3.14
N ASN A 24 15.70 -16.64 -4.00
CA ASN A 24 15.21 -15.31 -3.66
C ASN A 24 13.71 -15.29 -3.30
N ASN A 25 12.98 -16.36 -3.63
CA ASN A 25 11.54 -16.53 -3.36
C ASN A 25 11.24 -17.35 -2.11
N ASN A 26 12.23 -17.70 -1.28
CA ASN A 26 11.95 -18.42 -0.04
C ASN A 26 11.04 -17.57 0.89
N PRO A 27 9.80 -17.99 1.18
CA PRO A 27 8.83 -17.19 1.93
C PRO A 27 9.28 -16.94 3.37
N THR A 28 10.04 -17.88 3.96
CA THR A 28 10.67 -17.72 5.27
C THR A 28 11.66 -16.56 5.27
N LEU A 29 12.52 -16.49 4.26
CA LEU A 29 13.50 -15.42 4.17
C LEU A 29 12.88 -14.06 3.84
N SER A 30 11.78 -14.04 3.08
CA SER A 30 11.00 -12.82 2.84
C SER A 30 10.46 -12.23 4.14
N LEU A 31 9.99 -13.08 5.07
CA LEU A 31 9.55 -12.64 6.39
C LEU A 31 10.70 -12.05 7.21
N LEU A 32 11.85 -12.72 7.24
CA LEU A 32 13.02 -12.28 8.02
C LEU A 32 13.61 -10.96 7.53
N ARG A 33 13.58 -10.70 6.21
CA ARG A 33 14.01 -9.44 5.59
C ARG A 33 13.24 -8.21 6.08
N LYS A 34 12.02 -8.39 6.62
CA LYS A 34 11.17 -7.28 7.08
C LYS A 34 11.49 -6.84 8.52
N LEU A 35 12.04 -7.75 9.32
CA LEU A 35 12.32 -7.50 10.75
C LEU A 35 13.32 -6.35 10.99
N PRO A 36 14.41 -6.20 10.21
CA PRO A 36 15.32 -5.06 10.37
C PRO A 36 14.63 -3.70 10.24
N PHE A 37 13.62 -3.56 9.36
CA PHE A 37 12.84 -2.33 9.22
C PHE A 37 11.95 -2.01 10.43
N SER A 38 11.77 -2.99 11.33
CA SER A 38 11.07 -2.83 12.61
C SER A 38 12.02 -2.57 13.78
N ASN A 39 13.30 -2.25 13.51
CA ASN A 39 14.36 -2.17 14.52
C ASN A 39 14.52 -3.48 15.31
N ILE A 40 14.29 -4.62 14.65
CA ILE A 40 14.52 -5.96 15.20
C ILE A 40 15.75 -6.53 14.52
N ARG A 41 16.82 -6.74 15.29
CA ARG A 41 18.05 -7.34 14.76
C ARG A 41 17.80 -8.79 14.39
N THR A 42 18.21 -9.20 13.20
CA THR A 42 17.93 -10.56 12.71
C THR A 42 19.21 -11.29 12.36
N ALA A 43 19.32 -12.55 12.80
CA ALA A 43 20.43 -13.41 12.44
C ALA A 43 20.00 -14.84 12.11
N ILE A 44 20.85 -15.51 11.33
CA ILE A 44 20.82 -16.94 11.10
C ILE A 44 21.90 -17.55 11.99
N SER A 45 21.54 -18.48 12.86
CA SER A 45 22.52 -19.22 13.66
C SER A 45 22.81 -20.58 13.06
N TYR A 46 24.03 -21.05 13.26
CA TYR A 46 24.41 -22.41 12.87
C TYR A 46 25.37 -23.03 13.88
N GLY A 47 25.16 -24.32 14.17
CA GLY A 47 25.98 -25.08 15.12
C GLY A 47 27.14 -25.79 14.43
N LEU A 48 28.32 -25.76 15.03
CA LEU A 48 29.47 -26.52 14.53
C LEU A 48 29.38 -28.02 14.95
N PRO A 49 29.83 -28.96 14.11
CA PRO A 49 30.49 -28.76 12.82
C PRO A 49 29.53 -28.72 11.63
N LEU A 50 29.75 -27.77 10.71
CA LEU A 50 29.18 -27.71 9.35
C LEU A 50 30.32 -27.73 8.34
N SER A 51 30.06 -28.17 7.10
CA SER A 51 31.08 -28.11 6.05
C SER A 51 31.37 -26.65 5.67
N ALA A 52 32.58 -26.38 5.15
CA ALA A 52 32.94 -25.04 4.67
C ALA A 52 31.96 -24.53 3.59
N ASP A 53 31.50 -25.42 2.71
CA ASP A 53 30.53 -25.08 1.67
C ASP A 53 29.16 -24.68 2.24
N GLN A 54 28.70 -25.37 3.29
CA GLN A 54 27.45 -25.02 3.98
C GLN A 54 27.57 -23.67 4.69
N VAL A 55 28.70 -23.41 5.35
CA VAL A 55 28.95 -22.11 5.99
C VAL A 55 28.98 -20.98 4.95
N ASN A 56 29.67 -21.19 3.83
CA ASN A 56 29.72 -20.21 2.74
C ASN A 56 28.33 -19.93 2.15
N LEU A 57 27.50 -20.96 1.98
CA LEU A 57 26.12 -20.80 1.49
C LEU A 57 25.26 -20.01 2.49
N LEU A 58 25.36 -20.30 3.78
CA LEU A 58 24.63 -19.57 4.83
C LEU A 58 25.07 -18.12 4.89
N GLN A 59 26.38 -17.85 4.79
CA GLN A 59 26.91 -16.49 4.77
C GLN A 59 26.43 -15.73 3.53
N ALA A 60 26.50 -16.33 2.34
CA ALA A 60 25.99 -15.73 1.12
C ALA A 60 24.49 -15.44 1.20
N MET A 61 23.70 -16.34 1.80
CA MET A 61 22.27 -16.14 2.06
C MET A 61 22.03 -15.00 3.05
N ALA A 62 22.80 -14.92 4.13
CA ALA A 62 22.66 -13.83 5.09
C ALA A 62 23.02 -12.48 4.44
N ASP A 63 24.13 -12.42 3.71
CA ASP A 63 24.59 -11.21 3.02
C ASP A 63 23.56 -10.72 1.98
N LEU A 64 23.03 -11.64 1.17
CA LEU A 64 21.97 -11.34 0.18
C LEU A 64 20.71 -10.74 0.83
N HIS A 65 20.45 -11.06 2.09
CA HIS A 65 19.27 -10.61 2.84
C HIS A 65 19.60 -9.54 3.88
N SER A 66 20.84 -9.03 3.92
CA SER A 66 21.33 -8.08 4.95
C SER A 66 21.11 -8.59 6.39
N LEU A 67 21.28 -9.89 6.60
CA LEU A 67 21.20 -10.57 7.89
C LEU A 67 22.59 -10.87 8.44
N GLN A 68 22.69 -11.15 9.74
CA GLN A 68 23.93 -11.63 10.34
C GLN A 68 23.98 -13.16 10.38
N CYS A 69 25.15 -13.74 10.23
CA CYS A 69 25.41 -15.15 10.51
C CYS A 69 26.13 -15.27 11.85
N LEU A 70 25.58 -16.09 12.76
CA LEU A 70 26.15 -16.31 14.09
C LEU A 70 26.59 -17.77 14.24
N PRO A 71 27.91 -18.05 14.26
CA PRO A 71 28.40 -19.37 14.63
C PRO A 71 28.16 -19.58 16.13
N LEU A 72 27.49 -20.67 16.47
CA LEU A 72 27.26 -21.07 17.87
C LEU A 72 27.99 -22.39 18.16
N THR A 73 28.62 -22.50 19.34
CA THR A 73 29.40 -23.71 19.69
C THR A 73 28.51 -24.94 19.92
N ALA A 74 27.23 -24.73 20.24
CA ALA A 74 26.21 -25.76 20.24
C ALA A 74 24.83 -25.12 20.03
N SER A 75 23.93 -25.81 19.31
CA SER A 75 22.48 -25.48 19.30
C SER A 75 21.77 -25.86 20.61
N SER A 76 22.55 -26.06 21.69
CA SER A 76 22.03 -26.34 23.02
C SER A 76 21.36 -25.10 23.59
N MET A 77 20.16 -25.31 24.14
CA MET A 77 19.30 -24.26 24.67
C MET A 77 19.94 -23.49 25.83
N ASP A 78 20.99 -24.03 26.46
CA ASP A 78 21.63 -23.43 27.64
C ASP A 78 22.89 -22.60 27.31
N ILE A 79 23.55 -22.90 26.19
CA ILE A 79 24.81 -22.26 25.77
C ILE A 79 24.54 -21.12 24.80
N ALA A 80 23.66 -21.35 23.82
CA ALA A 80 23.37 -20.40 22.76
C ALA A 80 22.93 -19.01 23.27
N PRO A 81 22.06 -18.86 24.28
CA PRO A 81 21.67 -17.54 24.78
C PRO A 81 22.84 -16.70 25.33
N ARG A 82 23.85 -17.34 25.93
CA ARG A 82 25.03 -16.63 26.46
C ARG A 82 25.91 -16.11 25.33
N GLU A 83 26.16 -16.95 24.32
CA GLU A 83 26.92 -16.55 23.13
C GLU A 83 26.21 -15.45 22.34
N ILE A 84 24.89 -15.56 22.20
CA ILE A 84 24.06 -14.52 21.58
C ILE A 84 24.15 -13.22 22.37
N ALA A 85 24.03 -13.28 23.70
CA ALA A 85 24.12 -12.08 24.53
C ALA A 85 25.49 -11.41 24.47
N GLN A 86 26.57 -12.19 24.32
CA GLN A 86 27.91 -11.65 24.08
C GLN A 86 28.00 -11.00 22.70
N ALA A 87 27.52 -11.66 21.64
CA ALA A 87 27.53 -11.11 20.28
C ALA A 87 26.67 -9.84 20.15
N TRP A 88 25.58 -9.76 20.92
CA TRP A 88 24.59 -8.68 20.89
C TRP A 88 24.57 -7.86 22.19
N ALA A 89 25.73 -7.69 22.85
CA ALA A 89 25.84 -7.03 24.17
C ALA A 89 25.26 -5.62 24.26
N HIS A 90 25.15 -4.91 23.13
CA HIS A 90 24.56 -3.57 23.04
C HIS A 90 23.06 -3.55 22.70
N ASN A 91 22.43 -4.71 22.47
CA ASN A 91 21.04 -4.83 22.06
C ASN A 91 20.13 -5.15 23.25
N SER A 92 19.80 -4.12 24.03
CA SER A 92 18.93 -4.30 25.20
C SER A 92 17.48 -4.58 24.79
N GLY A 93 16.90 -5.69 25.25
CA GLY A 93 15.53 -6.07 24.93
C GLY A 93 15.32 -7.58 24.93
N THR A 94 14.16 -8.03 24.46
CA THR A 94 13.85 -9.46 24.34
C THR A 94 14.37 -10.01 23.00
N ILE A 95 15.07 -11.13 23.07
CA ILE A 95 15.58 -11.88 21.91
C ILE A 95 14.77 -13.16 21.77
N LEU A 96 14.33 -13.43 20.54
CA LEU A 96 13.67 -14.68 20.17
C LEU A 96 14.68 -15.59 19.48
N TYR A 97 14.78 -16.83 19.92
CA TYR A 97 15.62 -17.85 19.32
C TYR A 97 14.76 -19.03 18.85
N LEU A 98 14.70 -19.24 17.54
CA LEU A 98 13.85 -20.23 16.89
C LEU A 98 14.67 -21.46 16.52
N LEU A 99 14.22 -22.62 17.01
CA LEU A 99 14.86 -23.93 16.87
C LEU A 99 13.86 -24.93 16.25
N PRO A 100 14.34 -25.93 15.47
CA PRO A 100 13.50 -27.05 15.07
C PRO A 100 13.08 -27.87 16.30
N ASN A 101 11.79 -28.18 16.41
CA ASN A 101 11.29 -29.09 17.44
C ASN A 101 11.44 -30.55 16.96
N ARG A 102 12.26 -31.35 17.65
CA ARG A 102 12.62 -32.71 17.25
C ARG A 102 11.63 -33.77 17.75
N ASP A 103 10.76 -33.42 18.70
CA ASP A 103 9.86 -34.37 19.38
C ASP A 103 8.44 -34.45 18.75
N ALA A 104 8.31 -34.06 17.46
CA ALA A 104 7.07 -33.91 16.69
C ALA A 104 6.13 -32.77 17.15
N SER A 105 5.08 -32.49 16.35
CA SER A 105 4.27 -31.24 16.32
C SER A 105 4.01 -30.61 17.70
N PRO A 106 4.18 -29.28 17.85
CA PRO A 106 4.50 -28.26 16.83
C PRO A 106 5.95 -28.24 16.31
N LYS A 107 6.19 -27.75 15.08
CA LYS A 107 7.49 -27.92 14.37
C LYS A 107 8.62 -26.99 14.83
N ILE A 108 8.30 -25.87 15.46
CA ILE A 108 9.26 -24.83 15.83
C ILE A 108 9.14 -24.55 17.32
N THR A 109 10.28 -24.55 18.03
CA THR A 109 10.39 -24.06 19.40
C THR A 109 11.01 -22.67 19.38
N CYS A 110 10.26 -21.66 19.81
CA CYS A 110 10.76 -20.31 20.05
C CYS A 110 11.06 -20.15 21.54
N THR A 111 12.34 -19.99 21.87
CA THR A 111 12.78 -19.64 23.22
C THR A 111 13.08 -18.16 23.27
N PHE A 112 12.64 -17.46 24.32
CA PHE A 112 12.92 -16.04 24.46
C PHE A 112 13.61 -15.68 25.77
N PHE A 113 14.50 -14.71 25.72
CA PHE A 113 15.29 -14.23 26.86
C PHE A 113 15.58 -12.73 26.70
N SER A 114 15.90 -12.04 27.79
CA SER A 114 16.20 -10.61 27.76
C SER A 114 17.69 -10.35 27.94
N ILE A 115 18.21 -9.37 27.18
CA ILE A 115 19.56 -8.81 27.35
C ILE A 115 19.41 -7.45 28.05
N ALA A 116 20.10 -7.28 29.18
CA ALA A 116 20.11 -6.02 29.93
C ALA A 116 21.29 -5.11 29.50
N PRO A 117 21.18 -3.78 29.63
CA PRO A 117 22.32 -2.89 29.38
C PRO A 117 23.45 -3.14 30.39
N GLY A 118 24.61 -3.59 29.93
CA GLY A 118 25.86 -3.59 30.72
C GLY A 118 26.11 -4.77 31.67
N ALA A 119 25.33 -5.85 31.66
CA ALA A 119 25.65 -7.07 32.43
C ALA A 119 24.93 -8.32 31.92
N ASP A 120 25.49 -9.48 32.33
CA ASP A 120 25.08 -10.88 32.12
C ASP A 120 23.58 -11.15 31.91
N VAL A 121 23.27 -12.15 31.09
CA VAL A 121 21.92 -12.69 30.83
C VAL A 121 21.18 -12.87 32.16
N THR A 122 20.26 -11.96 32.46
CA THR A 122 19.49 -12.00 33.70
C THR A 122 18.51 -13.18 33.63
N SER A 123 18.79 -14.24 34.41
CA SER A 123 17.95 -15.40 34.74
C SER A 123 17.41 -16.19 33.53
N ALA A 124 18.14 -17.22 33.06
CA ALA A 124 18.12 -18.60 33.58
C ALA A 124 16.73 -19.26 33.56
N HIS A 125 16.46 -19.95 32.45
CA HIS A 125 15.57 -21.11 32.28
C HIS A 125 14.42 -21.29 33.29
N ASN A 126 13.27 -20.68 32.97
CA ASN A 126 11.98 -21.24 33.34
C ASN A 126 11.29 -21.80 32.09
N LYS A 127 10.62 -22.96 32.21
CA LYS A 127 9.78 -23.56 31.14
C LYS A 127 8.73 -22.58 30.58
N SER A 128 8.44 -21.49 31.30
CA SER A 128 7.54 -20.39 30.91
C SER A 128 8.01 -19.55 29.73
N ASN A 129 9.28 -19.65 29.31
CA ASN A 129 9.85 -18.81 28.25
C ASN A 129 9.90 -19.50 26.87
N ARG A 130 8.97 -20.42 26.63
CA ARG A 130 8.87 -21.19 25.38
C ARG A 130 7.53 -20.94 24.72
N ILE A 131 7.58 -20.64 23.44
CA ILE A 131 6.43 -20.52 22.55
C ILE A 131 6.64 -21.55 21.45
N TYR A 132 5.61 -22.30 21.12
CA TYR A 132 5.68 -23.27 20.06
C TYR A 132 4.87 -22.79 18.85
N MET A 133 5.39 -23.03 17.65
CA MET A 133 4.75 -22.64 16.39
C MET A 133 4.79 -23.82 15.42
N ASP A 134 3.73 -24.00 14.64
CA ASP A 134 3.69 -24.99 13.56
C ASP A 134 4.34 -24.44 12.29
N LYS A 135 4.20 -23.13 12.06
CA LYS A 135 4.69 -22.42 10.89
C LYS A 135 5.47 -21.19 11.30
N LEU A 136 6.50 -20.84 10.52
CA LEU A 136 7.28 -19.63 10.79
C LEU A 136 6.45 -18.36 10.57
N GLU A 137 5.41 -18.44 9.75
CA GLU A 137 4.44 -17.35 9.53
C GLU A 137 3.69 -16.91 10.80
N GLU A 138 3.75 -17.68 11.89
CA GLU A 138 3.24 -17.28 13.21
C GLU A 138 4.17 -16.30 13.97
N LEU A 139 5.40 -16.09 13.49
CA LEU A 139 6.40 -15.25 14.14
C LEU A 139 5.94 -13.79 14.31
N PRO A 140 5.35 -13.10 13.31
CA PRO A 140 4.89 -11.71 13.49
C PRO A 140 3.82 -11.59 14.55
N LEU A 141 2.88 -12.55 14.60
CA LEU A 141 1.85 -12.62 15.64
C LEU A 141 2.47 -12.82 17.03
N THR A 142 3.50 -13.68 17.11
CA THR A 142 4.25 -13.91 18.35
C THR A 142 4.99 -12.65 18.82
N ILE A 143 5.66 -11.93 17.91
CA ILE A 143 6.32 -10.65 18.18
C ILE A 143 5.30 -9.63 18.68
N CYS A 144 4.16 -9.52 18.00
CA CYS A 144 3.08 -8.61 18.37
C CYS A 144 2.59 -8.88 19.80
N ARG A 145 2.26 -10.14 20.13
CA ARG A 145 1.82 -10.55 21.48
C ARG A 145 2.85 -10.23 22.56
N LEU A 146 4.14 -10.47 22.30
CA LEU A 146 5.20 -10.17 23.25
C LEU A 146 5.38 -8.65 23.43
N ASN A 147 5.34 -7.88 22.35
CA ASN A 147 5.44 -6.43 22.40
C ASN A 147 4.24 -5.80 23.13
N LYS A 148 3.01 -6.26 22.84
CA LYS A 148 1.80 -5.83 23.55
C LYS A 148 1.86 -6.16 25.05
N LYS A 149 2.45 -7.29 25.45
CA LYS A 149 2.65 -7.61 26.87
C LYS A 149 3.71 -6.75 27.54
N ALA A 150 4.70 -6.28 26.78
CA ALA A 150 5.80 -5.46 27.30
C ALA A 150 5.44 -3.96 27.40
N ILE A 151 4.49 -3.50 26.59
CA ILE A 151 4.06 -2.10 26.52
C ILE A 151 2.69 -1.99 27.22
N SER A 152 2.49 -0.98 28.07
CA SER A 152 1.19 -0.77 28.75
C SER A 152 0.03 -0.50 27.78
N ASN A 153 -1.21 -0.58 28.28
CA ASN A 153 -2.51 -0.67 27.56
C ASN A 153 -2.87 0.38 26.46
N ASP A 154 -1.97 1.26 26.02
CA ASP A 154 -2.30 2.35 25.08
C ASP A 154 -1.82 2.12 23.63
N VAL A 155 -1.46 0.88 23.30
CA VAL A 155 -1.00 0.52 21.95
C VAL A 155 -2.17 0.11 21.06
N VAL A 156 -2.18 0.64 19.84
CA VAL A 156 -3.12 0.24 18.79
C VAL A 156 -2.40 -0.67 17.81
N THR A 157 -2.96 -1.85 17.58
CA THR A 157 -2.42 -2.84 16.65
C THR A 157 -3.10 -2.69 15.29
N VAL A 158 -2.32 -2.33 14.28
CA VAL A 158 -2.72 -2.19 12.89
C VAL A 158 -2.37 -3.49 12.16
N GLY A 159 -3.35 -4.36 11.99
CA GLY A 159 -3.26 -5.48 11.06
C GLY A 159 -3.25 -4.96 9.63
N TYR A 160 -2.34 -5.44 8.78
CA TYR A 160 -2.30 -4.97 7.40
C TYR A 160 -2.23 -6.07 6.35
N ILE A 161 -2.81 -5.80 5.17
CA ILE A 161 -2.76 -6.70 4.02
C ILE A 161 -2.65 -5.96 2.68
N MET A 162 -1.71 -6.40 1.84
CA MET A 162 -1.46 -5.88 0.50
C MET A 162 -0.53 -6.84 -0.24
N LYS A 163 -0.34 -6.63 -1.56
CA LYS A 163 0.60 -7.48 -2.31
C LYS A 163 2.03 -7.40 -1.75
N PRO A 164 2.83 -8.48 -1.83
CA PRO A 164 4.16 -8.55 -1.23
C PRO A 164 5.11 -7.42 -1.63
N SER A 165 5.12 -7.01 -2.91
CA SER A 165 6.01 -5.94 -3.39
C SER A 165 5.66 -4.57 -2.79
N ARG A 166 4.37 -4.28 -2.57
CA ARG A 166 3.94 -3.05 -1.92
C ARG A 166 4.26 -3.08 -0.43
N GLU A 167 4.04 -4.21 0.22
CA GLU A 167 4.41 -4.38 1.62
C GLU A 167 5.90 -4.12 1.83
N GLU A 168 6.76 -4.72 1.00
CA GLU A 168 8.21 -4.53 1.09
C GLU A 168 8.63 -3.07 0.85
N ASP A 169 8.02 -2.40 -0.12
CA ASP A 169 8.26 -0.98 -0.39
C ASP A 169 7.93 -0.08 0.81
N PHE A 170 6.81 -0.34 1.49
CA PHE A 170 6.41 0.41 2.68
C PHE A 170 7.28 0.06 3.89
N ALA A 171 7.61 -1.23 4.07
CA ALA A 171 8.48 -1.69 5.14
C ALA A 171 9.88 -1.07 5.03
N LYS A 172 10.49 -1.03 3.83
CA LYS A 172 11.80 -0.40 3.58
C LYS A 172 11.88 1.06 4.02
N ARG A 173 10.76 1.77 3.94
CA ARG A 173 10.62 3.18 4.34
C ARG A 173 10.32 3.35 5.83
N GLY A 174 10.18 2.25 6.57
CA GLY A 174 9.84 2.23 7.98
C GLY A 174 8.35 2.40 8.27
N ALA A 175 7.45 2.23 7.30
CA ALA A 175 6.01 2.49 7.50
C ALA A 175 5.32 1.47 8.43
N PHE A 176 5.82 0.23 8.47
CA PHE A 176 5.19 -0.91 9.16
C PHE A 176 6.07 -1.51 10.26
N PRO A 177 6.43 -0.75 11.31
CA PRO A 177 7.21 -1.30 12.41
C PRO A 177 6.38 -2.26 13.27
N MET A 178 6.93 -3.45 13.55
CA MET A 178 6.38 -4.41 14.53
C MET A 178 6.66 -4.00 15.99
N CYS A 179 7.49 -2.97 16.20
CA CYS A 179 7.66 -2.29 17.47
C CYS A 179 6.80 -1.03 17.49
N ALA A 180 6.40 -0.57 18.69
CA ALA A 180 5.55 0.61 18.81
C ALA A 180 6.21 1.86 18.20
N THR A 181 5.44 2.58 17.38
CA THR A 181 5.76 3.91 16.87
C THR A 181 5.69 4.95 18.01
N PRO A 182 6.22 6.17 17.81
CA PRO A 182 6.09 7.26 18.78
C PRO A 182 4.63 7.63 19.12
N ASN A 183 3.68 7.35 18.23
CA ASN A 183 2.25 7.60 18.44
C ASN A 183 1.46 6.32 18.82
N GLY A 184 2.16 5.26 19.26
CA GLY A 184 1.54 4.10 19.89
C GLY A 184 0.92 3.09 18.91
N LEU A 185 1.37 3.03 17.65
CA LEU A 185 0.94 2.03 16.68
C LEU A 185 1.92 0.86 16.62
N ILE A 186 1.43 -0.37 16.54
CA ILE A 186 2.20 -1.57 16.15
C ILE A 186 1.60 -2.13 14.87
N PHE A 187 2.43 -2.45 13.89
CA PHE A 187 1.97 -3.04 12.63
C PHE A 187 2.18 -4.55 12.62
N LEU A 188 1.11 -5.28 12.29
CA LEU A 188 1.10 -6.74 12.19
C LEU A 188 0.77 -7.14 10.75
N PRO A 189 1.71 -7.74 9.98
CA PRO A 189 1.37 -8.33 8.70
C PRO A 189 0.37 -9.46 8.89
N LEU A 190 -0.78 -9.37 8.22
CA LEU A 190 -1.76 -10.45 8.16
C LEU A 190 -1.39 -11.42 7.04
N THR A 191 -1.64 -12.72 7.28
CA THR A 191 -1.40 -13.76 6.27
C THR A 191 -2.52 -14.80 6.27
N PHE A 192 -2.89 -15.25 5.07
CA PHE A 192 -3.87 -16.33 4.89
C PHE A 192 -3.27 -17.74 5.09
N LYS A 193 -1.98 -17.84 5.46
CA LYS A 193 -1.30 -19.11 5.70
C LYS A 193 -1.59 -19.70 7.09
N ILE A 194 -2.10 -18.88 8.00
CA ILE A 194 -2.59 -19.26 9.33
C ILE A 194 -4.01 -18.68 9.50
N PRO A 195 -4.84 -19.21 10.41
CA PRO A 195 -6.22 -18.75 10.58
C PRO A 195 -6.30 -17.22 10.76
N ILE A 196 -7.15 -16.56 9.97
CA ILE A 196 -7.25 -15.09 10.01
C ILE A 196 -7.90 -14.62 11.32
N SER A 197 -8.88 -15.38 11.84
CA SER A 197 -9.57 -15.07 13.11
C SER A 197 -8.60 -14.92 14.28
N THR A 198 -7.67 -15.86 14.45
CA THR A 198 -6.66 -15.81 15.53
C THR A 198 -5.72 -14.61 15.41
N GLN A 199 -5.47 -14.12 14.20
CA GLN A 199 -4.68 -12.90 14.00
C GLN A 199 -5.50 -11.66 14.33
N LEU A 200 -6.78 -11.63 13.95
CA LEU A 200 -7.69 -10.50 14.19
C LEU A 200 -8.03 -10.28 15.66
N GLU A 201 -7.95 -11.32 16.51
CA GLU A 201 -8.03 -11.17 17.97
C GLU A 201 -7.00 -10.19 18.54
N GLU A 202 -5.85 -10.03 17.86
CA GLU A 202 -4.80 -9.11 18.29
C GLU A 202 -4.86 -7.74 17.62
N VAL A 203 -5.80 -7.53 16.69
CA VAL A 203 -5.87 -6.36 15.82
C VAL A 203 -7.00 -5.42 16.25
N ASP A 204 -6.70 -4.13 16.27
CA ASP A 204 -7.66 -3.06 16.54
C ASP A 204 -8.12 -2.38 15.24
N VAL A 205 -7.20 -2.24 14.28
CA VAL A 205 -7.44 -1.62 12.97
C VAL A 205 -6.89 -2.46 11.84
N ILE A 206 -7.63 -2.55 10.74
CA ILE A 206 -7.23 -3.22 9.51
C ILE A 206 -6.91 -2.17 8.46
N LEU A 207 -5.65 -2.11 8.04
CA LEU A 207 -5.21 -1.35 6.87
C LEU A 207 -5.08 -2.31 5.69
N HIS A 208 -5.76 -2.03 4.58
CA HIS A 208 -5.68 -2.92 3.43
C HIS A 208 -5.48 -2.17 2.12
N LYS A 209 -4.84 -2.85 1.17
CA LYS A 209 -4.97 -2.54 -0.25
C LYS A 209 -5.72 -3.65 -0.97
N ALA A 210 -7.03 -3.73 -0.74
CA ALA A 210 -7.86 -4.77 -1.36
C ALA A 210 -7.87 -4.71 -2.89
N THR A 211 -7.54 -3.56 -3.50
CA THR A 211 -7.38 -3.45 -4.96
C THR A 211 -6.27 -4.36 -5.51
N ASP A 212 -5.31 -4.76 -4.68
CA ASP A 212 -4.27 -5.74 -5.06
C ASP A 212 -4.77 -7.19 -5.04
N GLU A 213 -5.90 -7.44 -4.38
CA GLU A 213 -6.51 -8.77 -4.19
C GLU A 213 -7.73 -8.97 -5.11
N ILE A 214 -7.93 -8.09 -6.08
CA ILE A 214 -8.99 -8.22 -7.09
C ILE A 214 -8.56 -9.27 -8.11
N VAL A 215 -9.42 -10.26 -8.32
CA VAL A 215 -9.27 -11.32 -9.32
C VAL A 215 -9.98 -10.93 -10.62
N SER A 216 -11.20 -10.42 -10.51
CA SER A 216 -11.97 -9.92 -11.65
C SER A 216 -12.97 -8.84 -11.22
N ILE A 217 -13.35 -8.01 -12.20
CA ILE A 217 -14.41 -7.03 -12.06
C ILE A 217 -15.39 -7.26 -13.22
N GLU A 218 -16.64 -7.56 -12.88
CA GLU A 218 -17.72 -7.70 -13.85
C GLU A 218 -18.56 -6.42 -13.83
N LEU A 219 -18.60 -5.72 -14.96
CA LEU A 219 -19.45 -4.54 -15.15
C LEU A 219 -20.79 -5.01 -15.74
N ASN A 220 -21.88 -4.87 -14.99
CA ASN A 220 -23.22 -5.17 -15.52
C ASN A 220 -23.64 -4.12 -16.55
N SER A 221 -23.97 -4.56 -17.77
CA SER A 221 -24.37 -3.68 -18.88
C SER A 221 -25.82 -3.17 -18.79
N PHE A 222 -26.59 -3.54 -17.76
CA PHE A 222 -28.02 -3.23 -17.66
C PHE A 222 -28.40 -2.61 -16.31
N SER A 223 -28.71 -1.31 -16.35
CA SER A 223 -29.62 -0.53 -15.48
C SER A 223 -29.41 -0.48 -13.95
N GLU A 224 -28.52 -1.27 -13.34
CA GLU A 224 -28.10 -1.06 -11.95
C GLU A 224 -26.58 -0.84 -11.86
N PRO A 225 -26.10 0.07 -10.99
CA PRO A 225 -24.68 0.28 -10.74
C PRO A 225 -24.14 -0.84 -9.83
N SER A 226 -24.34 -2.11 -10.22
CA SER A 226 -23.73 -3.25 -9.53
C SER A 226 -22.59 -3.77 -10.40
N TYR A 227 -21.38 -3.29 -10.13
CA TYR A 227 -20.20 -4.03 -10.52
C TYR A 227 -19.94 -5.12 -9.48
N ARG A 228 -19.61 -6.32 -9.94
CA ARG A 228 -19.24 -7.42 -9.04
C ARG A 228 -17.73 -7.53 -9.01
N ILE A 229 -17.17 -7.35 -7.83
CA ILE A 229 -15.74 -7.53 -7.59
C ILE A 229 -15.55 -8.93 -7.01
N ALA A 230 -14.79 -9.76 -7.71
CA ALA A 230 -14.29 -11.00 -7.15
C ALA A 230 -12.93 -10.73 -6.51
N PHE A 231 -12.85 -10.84 -5.19
CA PHE A 231 -11.58 -10.84 -4.47
C PHE A 231 -11.01 -12.26 -4.35
N THR A 232 -9.73 -12.37 -4.00
CA THR A 232 -9.11 -13.66 -3.64
C THR A 232 -9.85 -14.32 -2.47
N THR A 233 -9.76 -15.66 -2.38
CA THR A 233 -10.37 -16.45 -1.30
C THR A 233 -10.00 -15.94 0.08
N GLY A 234 -8.74 -15.53 0.27
CA GLY A 234 -8.27 -14.98 1.53
C GLY A 234 -8.91 -13.63 1.85
N MET A 235 -9.01 -12.72 0.90
CA MET A 235 -9.64 -11.42 1.14
C MET A 235 -11.15 -11.58 1.42
N GLN A 236 -11.82 -12.54 0.78
CA GLN A 236 -13.21 -12.91 1.11
C GLN A 236 -13.34 -13.53 2.52
N GLU A 237 -12.34 -14.26 2.98
CA GLU A 237 -12.28 -14.76 4.36
C GLU A 237 -12.10 -13.60 5.36
N LEU A 238 -11.21 -12.65 5.06
CA LEU A 238 -11.02 -11.45 5.86
C LEU A 238 -12.32 -10.64 5.98
N GLN A 239 -13.01 -10.39 4.85
CA GLN A 239 -14.32 -9.71 4.83
C GLN A 239 -15.33 -10.37 5.76
N ARG A 240 -15.53 -11.68 5.62
CA ARG A 240 -16.46 -12.45 6.48
C ARG A 240 -16.06 -12.37 7.95
N ASN A 241 -14.77 -12.37 8.27
CA ASN A 241 -14.34 -12.23 9.66
C ASN A 241 -14.61 -10.83 10.19
N ILE A 242 -14.34 -9.77 9.42
CA ILE A 242 -14.61 -8.39 9.83
C ILE A 242 -16.10 -8.19 10.13
N GLU A 243 -16.98 -8.71 9.26
CA GLU A 243 -18.43 -8.64 9.46
C GLU A 243 -18.92 -9.35 10.73
N ASN A 244 -18.22 -10.42 11.15
CA ASN A 244 -18.57 -11.21 12.32
C ASN A 244 -17.88 -10.74 13.62
N HIS A 245 -16.86 -9.87 13.55
CA HIS A 245 -16.08 -9.43 14.70
C HIS A 245 -16.22 -7.92 14.92
N ASN A 246 -16.91 -7.52 15.99
CA ASN A 246 -17.08 -6.11 16.35
C ASN A 246 -15.85 -5.45 17.00
N HIS A 247 -14.75 -6.20 17.20
CA HIS A 247 -13.56 -5.71 17.91
C HIS A 247 -12.67 -4.79 17.07
N CYS A 248 -12.56 -5.04 15.77
CA CYS A 248 -11.66 -4.32 14.88
C CYS A 248 -12.41 -3.59 13.77
N PHE A 249 -11.73 -2.72 13.03
CA PHE A 249 -12.34 -2.03 11.90
C PHE A 249 -11.35 -1.60 10.82
N GLU A 250 -11.88 -1.32 9.63
CA GLU A 250 -11.08 -0.98 8.46
C GLU A 250 -10.75 0.51 8.37
N VAL A 251 -9.51 0.81 8.00
CA VAL A 251 -9.06 2.12 7.51
C VAL A 251 -8.45 1.90 6.12
N ASP A 252 -9.12 2.29 5.03
CA ASP A 252 -10.52 2.74 4.92
C ASP A 252 -11.46 1.57 4.61
N PRO A 253 -12.76 1.62 4.95
CA PRO A 253 -13.69 0.53 4.64
C PRO A 253 -13.72 0.16 3.16
N LEU A 254 -13.99 -1.11 2.85
CA LEU A 254 -14.09 -1.57 1.46
C LEU A 254 -15.13 -0.80 0.63
N SER A 255 -16.24 -0.39 1.25
CA SER A 255 -17.24 0.44 0.60
C SER A 255 -16.72 1.81 0.15
N SER A 256 -15.67 2.33 0.79
CA SER A 256 -15.05 3.61 0.45
C SER A 256 -14.07 3.51 -0.72
N ILE A 257 -13.54 2.32 -1.02
CA ILE A 257 -12.61 2.12 -2.16
C ILE A 257 -13.37 1.90 -3.49
N TYR A 258 -14.60 1.45 -3.39
CA TYR A 258 -15.50 1.12 -4.48
C TYR A 258 -15.65 2.21 -5.56
N PRO A 259 -15.90 3.48 -5.20
CA PRO A 259 -15.97 4.54 -6.20
C PRO A 259 -14.68 4.77 -6.97
N VAL A 260 -13.51 4.51 -6.38
CA VAL A 260 -12.22 4.73 -7.07
C VAL A 260 -11.79 3.55 -7.95
N LEU A 261 -12.58 2.48 -8.00
CA LEU A 261 -12.38 1.36 -8.92
C LEU A 261 -13.10 1.55 -10.27
N ASP A 262 -13.99 2.53 -10.35
CA ASP A 262 -14.82 2.82 -11.51
C ASP A 262 -14.63 4.29 -11.95
N ARG A 263 -14.01 4.47 -13.12
CA ARG A 263 -13.66 5.80 -13.66
C ARG A 263 -14.90 6.65 -13.96
N LEU A 264 -16.02 6.04 -14.33
CA LEU A 264 -17.27 6.77 -14.56
C LEU A 264 -17.81 7.31 -13.24
N THR A 265 -17.83 6.46 -12.21
CA THR A 265 -18.31 6.80 -10.87
C THR A 265 -17.47 7.92 -10.25
N ILE A 266 -16.15 7.81 -10.30
CA ILE A 266 -15.28 8.87 -9.75
C ILE A 266 -15.46 10.19 -10.50
N GLN A 267 -15.57 10.17 -11.83
CA GLN A 267 -15.81 11.38 -12.62
C GLN A 267 -17.16 12.02 -12.30
N GLN A 268 -18.22 11.22 -12.13
CA GLN A 268 -19.52 11.71 -11.66
C GLN A 268 -19.44 12.33 -10.26
N ILE A 269 -18.64 11.75 -9.36
CA ILE A 269 -18.38 12.35 -8.04
C ILE A 269 -17.66 13.69 -8.21
N LEU A 270 -16.61 13.77 -9.05
CA LEU A 270 -15.84 14.98 -9.26
C LEU A 270 -16.65 16.15 -9.82
N LEU A 271 -17.80 15.93 -10.46
CA LEU A 271 -18.72 17.02 -10.85
C LEU A 271 -19.16 17.88 -9.66
N GLY A 272 -19.22 17.30 -8.45
CA GLY A 272 -19.55 18.04 -7.22
C GLY A 272 -18.47 19.02 -6.76
N LEU A 273 -17.28 19.03 -7.37
CA LEU A 273 -16.25 20.04 -7.10
C LEU A 273 -16.68 21.45 -7.48
N GLU A 274 -17.68 21.58 -8.36
CA GLU A 274 -18.27 22.87 -8.72
C GLU A 274 -18.74 23.66 -7.50
N ASP A 275 -19.19 22.98 -6.44
CA ASP A 275 -19.66 23.56 -5.18
C ASP A 275 -18.56 24.32 -4.41
N LEU A 276 -17.28 24.02 -4.68
CA LEU A 276 -16.13 24.67 -4.03
C LEU A 276 -15.75 26.00 -4.70
N ASN A 277 -16.27 26.28 -5.90
CA ASN A 277 -15.80 27.39 -6.72
C ASN A 277 -16.50 28.71 -6.36
N SER A 278 -15.99 29.41 -5.34
CA SER A 278 -16.48 30.73 -4.91
C SER A 278 -15.80 31.88 -5.66
N GLY A 279 -16.31 32.27 -6.84
CA GLY A 279 -15.99 33.54 -7.53
C GLY A 279 -14.51 33.86 -7.86
N GLY A 280 -13.59 32.93 -7.61
CA GLY A 280 -12.15 33.07 -7.85
C GLY A 280 -11.78 33.10 -9.33
N ARG A 281 -10.51 33.44 -9.61
CA ARG A 281 -9.99 33.57 -10.99
C ARG A 281 -9.85 32.21 -11.69
N CYS A 282 -9.51 31.16 -10.95
CA CYS A 282 -9.44 29.78 -11.40
C CYS A 282 -10.29 28.87 -10.50
N LYS A 283 -10.65 27.70 -11.01
CA LYS A 283 -11.57 26.74 -10.38
C LYS A 283 -10.94 25.36 -10.24
N VAL A 284 -11.46 24.56 -9.31
CA VAL A 284 -11.22 23.12 -9.27
C VAL A 284 -12.41 22.41 -9.89
N ARG A 285 -12.16 21.51 -10.84
CA ARG A 285 -13.24 20.86 -11.59
C ARG A 285 -12.90 19.44 -12.05
N ALA A 286 -13.94 18.70 -12.40
CA ALA A 286 -13.80 17.51 -13.22
C ALA A 286 -13.45 17.89 -14.68
N PRO A 287 -12.72 17.03 -15.40
CA PRO A 287 -12.67 17.10 -16.86
C PRO A 287 -14.04 16.76 -17.43
N HIS A 288 -14.38 17.26 -18.62
CA HIS A 288 -15.58 16.80 -19.33
C HIS A 288 -15.42 15.31 -19.71
N PHE A 289 -16.52 14.56 -19.71
CA PHE A 289 -16.48 13.12 -19.99
C PHE A 289 -17.84 12.55 -20.41
N PHE A 290 -17.81 11.37 -21.02
CA PHE A 290 -18.96 10.46 -21.10
C PHE A 290 -18.50 9.00 -21.23
N LYS A 291 -19.40 8.07 -20.90
CA LYS A 291 -19.19 6.61 -21.03
C LYS A 291 -19.54 6.14 -22.44
N VAL A 292 -18.73 5.26 -23.03
CA VAL A 292 -19.06 4.49 -24.23
C VAL A 292 -19.11 2.99 -23.90
N ASP A 293 -20.13 2.32 -24.41
CA ASP A 293 -20.24 0.85 -24.31
C ASP A 293 -19.67 0.19 -25.57
N ARG A 294 -19.69 0.88 -26.70
CA ARG A 294 -19.02 0.49 -27.94
C ARG A 294 -18.46 1.72 -28.67
N PHE A 295 -17.37 1.55 -29.42
CA PHE A 295 -16.78 2.65 -30.17
C PHE A 295 -17.47 2.93 -31.52
N ASP A 296 -18.30 2.01 -32.01
CA ASP A 296 -19.06 2.11 -33.25
C ASP A 296 -20.48 2.65 -33.04
N GLU A 297 -20.76 3.27 -31.89
CA GLU A 297 -22.06 3.87 -31.60
C GLU A 297 -22.39 5.00 -32.60
N PRO A 298 -23.56 4.97 -33.26
CA PRO A 298 -23.89 5.88 -34.37
C PRO A 298 -24.06 7.34 -33.93
N ASP A 299 -24.34 7.58 -32.66
CA ASP A 299 -24.52 8.91 -32.06
C ASP A 299 -23.25 9.45 -31.39
N LEU A 300 -22.09 8.77 -31.49
CA LEU A 300 -20.83 9.18 -30.86
C LEU A 300 -20.45 10.64 -31.11
N VAL A 301 -20.59 11.13 -32.35
CA VAL A 301 -20.32 12.53 -32.72
C VAL A 301 -21.25 13.49 -32.00
N GLN A 302 -22.52 13.14 -31.85
CA GLN A 302 -23.49 13.94 -31.13
C GLN A 302 -23.17 13.95 -29.63
N ARG A 303 -22.85 12.78 -29.06
CA ARG A 303 -22.48 12.63 -27.64
C ARG A 303 -21.22 13.41 -27.28
N LEU A 304 -20.21 13.44 -28.16
CA LEU A 304 -19.02 14.28 -28.01
C LEU A 304 -19.41 15.77 -27.89
N ARG A 305 -20.26 16.26 -28.80
CA ARG A 305 -20.74 17.65 -28.78
C ARG A 305 -21.55 17.96 -27.52
N ASP A 306 -22.47 17.08 -27.14
CA ASP A 306 -23.32 17.26 -25.95
C ASP A 306 -22.49 17.26 -24.66
N ALA A 307 -21.43 16.45 -24.60
CA ALA A 307 -20.47 16.43 -23.51
C ALA A 307 -19.43 17.56 -23.57
N LYS A 308 -19.50 18.47 -24.54
CA LYS A 308 -18.53 19.56 -24.78
C LYS A 308 -17.10 19.06 -24.99
N LEU A 309 -16.95 17.91 -25.61
CA LEU A 309 -15.66 17.31 -25.94
C LEU A 309 -15.28 17.55 -27.39
N SER A 310 -13.99 17.81 -27.60
CA SER A 310 -13.36 17.90 -28.92
C SER A 310 -12.16 16.96 -28.98
N VAL A 311 -11.74 16.61 -30.20
CA VAL A 311 -10.47 15.92 -30.41
C VAL A 311 -9.29 16.91 -30.29
N PRO A 312 -8.12 16.49 -29.74
CA PRO A 312 -7.90 15.18 -29.20
C PRO A 312 -8.67 14.91 -27.89
N SER A 313 -9.07 13.66 -27.67
CA SER A 313 -9.69 13.21 -26.42
C SER A 313 -8.92 12.01 -25.88
N ILE A 314 -8.86 11.86 -24.56
CA ILE A 314 -8.26 10.67 -23.93
C ILE A 314 -9.34 9.64 -23.61
N VAL A 315 -9.11 8.39 -24.00
CA VAL A 315 -10.00 7.26 -23.77
C VAL A 315 -9.35 6.34 -22.74
N LYS A 316 -10.08 6.05 -21.66
CA LYS A 316 -9.64 5.22 -20.55
C LYS A 316 -10.66 4.09 -20.34
N PRO A 317 -10.23 2.86 -19.99
CA PRO A 317 -11.17 1.81 -19.55
C PRO A 317 -12.04 2.31 -18.41
N GLN A 318 -13.30 1.87 -18.30
CA GLN A 318 -14.13 2.24 -17.15
C GLN A 318 -13.55 1.67 -15.86
N VAL A 319 -13.00 0.45 -15.90
CA VAL A 319 -12.29 -0.13 -14.75
C VAL A 319 -11.00 0.66 -14.49
N ALA A 320 -10.87 1.22 -13.28
CA ALA A 320 -9.78 2.14 -12.93
C ALA A 320 -8.52 1.43 -12.41
N CYS A 321 -8.67 0.27 -11.76
CA CYS A 321 -7.58 -0.45 -11.11
C CYS A 321 -7.96 -1.93 -10.89
N GLY A 322 -6.97 -2.76 -10.56
CA GLY A 322 -7.16 -4.16 -10.12
C GLY A 322 -7.07 -5.21 -11.22
N VAL A 323 -7.08 -4.81 -12.50
CA VAL A 323 -6.94 -5.71 -13.65
C VAL A 323 -5.86 -5.21 -14.61
N ALA A 324 -5.24 -6.13 -15.36
CA ALA A 324 -4.03 -5.86 -16.14
C ALA A 324 -4.22 -4.79 -17.24
N ASP A 325 -5.43 -4.68 -17.77
CA ASP A 325 -5.80 -3.81 -18.89
C ASP A 325 -6.43 -2.48 -18.45
N ALA A 326 -6.65 -2.26 -17.15
CA ALA A 326 -7.21 -1.02 -16.58
C ALA A 326 -6.39 0.23 -16.93
N HIS A 327 -5.14 0.07 -17.33
CA HIS A 327 -4.19 1.15 -17.64
C HIS A 327 -3.92 1.32 -19.14
N SER A 328 -4.56 0.51 -20.00
CA SER A 328 -4.47 0.61 -21.46
C SER A 328 -5.32 1.77 -21.96
N MET A 329 -4.71 2.89 -22.32
CA MET A 329 -5.37 4.13 -22.69
C MET A 329 -5.05 4.53 -24.14
N ALA A 330 -5.87 5.41 -24.70
CA ALA A 330 -5.63 6.01 -26.01
C ALA A 330 -5.79 7.53 -25.98
N ILE A 331 -4.99 8.26 -26.74
CA ILE A 331 -5.32 9.64 -27.16
C ILE A 331 -5.76 9.58 -28.62
N VAL A 332 -6.96 10.09 -28.89
CA VAL A 332 -7.65 9.98 -30.18
C VAL A 332 -7.71 11.33 -30.85
N PHE A 333 -7.19 11.44 -32.07
CA PHE A 333 -7.06 12.71 -32.81
C PHE A 333 -8.18 12.99 -33.80
N ARG A 334 -8.92 11.97 -34.24
CA ARG A 334 -10.05 12.09 -35.16
C ARG A 334 -11.19 11.21 -34.72
N VAL A 335 -12.42 11.64 -34.98
CA VAL A 335 -13.61 10.91 -34.55
C VAL A 335 -13.73 9.56 -35.27
N GLU A 336 -13.26 9.49 -36.52
CA GLU A 336 -13.28 8.25 -37.31
C GLU A 336 -12.40 7.13 -36.73
N ASP A 337 -11.39 7.48 -35.90
CA ASP A 337 -10.43 6.52 -35.37
C ASP A 337 -10.92 5.78 -34.11
N PHE A 338 -12.07 6.20 -33.52
CA PHE A 338 -12.63 5.53 -32.35
C PHE A 338 -12.94 4.05 -32.63
N LYS A 339 -13.50 3.75 -33.82
CA LYS A 339 -13.93 2.39 -34.22
C LYS A 339 -12.81 1.35 -34.21
N ASP A 340 -11.55 1.78 -34.34
CA ASP A 340 -10.38 0.92 -34.45
C ASP A 340 -9.59 0.85 -33.12
N LEU A 341 -10.13 1.40 -32.02
CA LEU A 341 -9.48 1.40 -30.72
C LEU A 341 -9.50 0.03 -30.04
N SER A 342 -8.37 -0.34 -29.46
CA SER A 342 -8.20 -1.55 -28.64
C SER A 342 -8.30 -1.30 -27.14
N VAL A 343 -8.76 -0.11 -26.73
CA VAL A 343 -8.99 0.20 -25.31
C VAL A 343 -10.15 -0.67 -24.80
N PRO A 344 -10.00 -1.38 -23.67
CA PRO A 344 -11.06 -2.19 -23.09
C PRO A 344 -12.38 -1.44 -22.90
N LEU A 345 -13.48 -2.10 -23.28
CA LEU A 345 -14.85 -1.59 -23.12
C LEU A 345 -15.55 -2.22 -21.90
N PRO A 346 -16.51 -1.52 -21.26
CA PRO A 346 -16.87 -0.13 -21.51
C PRO A 346 -15.74 0.83 -21.14
N ALA A 347 -15.71 1.98 -21.82
CA ALA A 347 -14.67 2.98 -21.68
C ALA A 347 -15.27 4.36 -21.37
N VAL A 348 -14.39 5.26 -20.95
CA VAL A 348 -14.69 6.64 -20.65
C VAL A 348 -13.89 7.50 -21.61
N VAL A 349 -14.60 8.31 -22.40
CA VAL A 349 -14.03 9.36 -23.23
C VAL A 349 -13.96 10.62 -22.37
N GLN A 350 -12.77 11.17 -22.20
CA GLN A 350 -12.48 12.30 -21.32
C GLN A 350 -11.79 13.43 -22.09
N GLU A 351 -12.02 14.66 -21.65
CA GLU A 351 -11.34 15.87 -22.09
C GLU A 351 -9.83 15.70 -22.05
N TYR A 352 -9.16 15.99 -23.17
CA TYR A 352 -7.73 16.19 -23.18
C TYR A 352 -7.44 17.66 -22.83
N VAL A 353 -6.96 17.89 -21.61
CA VAL A 353 -6.65 19.24 -21.13
C VAL A 353 -5.24 19.60 -21.57
N ASP A 354 -5.01 20.79 -22.14
CA ASP A 354 -3.65 21.31 -22.36
C ASP A 354 -3.09 21.84 -21.04
N HIS A 355 -1.90 21.36 -20.65
CA HIS A 355 -1.37 21.50 -19.29
C HIS A 355 0.16 21.60 -19.21
N SER A 356 0.79 22.15 -20.25
CA SER A 356 2.24 22.40 -20.31
C SER A 356 3.10 21.18 -19.94
N SER A 357 2.67 19.97 -20.30
CA SER A 357 3.34 18.71 -19.92
C SER A 357 3.60 18.54 -18.41
N THR A 358 2.78 19.13 -17.55
CA THR A 358 3.00 19.15 -16.09
C THR A 358 1.82 18.54 -15.33
N LEU A 359 2.11 17.50 -14.54
CA LEU A 359 1.14 16.82 -13.67
C LEU A 359 1.51 17.06 -12.20
N PHE A 360 0.53 17.45 -11.39
CA PHE A 360 0.66 17.58 -9.95
C PHE A 360 0.02 16.38 -9.29
N LYS A 361 0.84 15.48 -8.76
CA LYS A 361 0.37 14.30 -8.03
C LYS A 361 0.20 14.65 -6.56
N VAL A 362 -1.03 14.72 -6.10
CA VAL A 362 -1.41 15.11 -4.74
C VAL A 362 -1.57 13.86 -3.87
N TYR A 363 -1.04 13.92 -2.64
CA TYR A 363 -1.14 12.86 -1.64
C TYR A 363 -1.85 13.40 -0.40
N VAL A 364 -2.91 12.71 0.01
CA VAL A 364 -3.68 13.02 1.20
C VAL A 364 -3.41 11.94 2.23
N LEU A 365 -2.77 12.33 3.33
CA LEU A 365 -2.47 11.48 4.50
C LEU A 365 -3.24 12.05 5.70
N GLY A 366 -4.49 11.64 5.86
CA GLY A 366 -5.40 12.23 6.84
C GLY A 366 -5.69 13.70 6.50
N GLU A 367 -5.29 14.61 7.38
CA GLU A 367 -5.45 16.06 7.18
C GLU A 367 -4.26 16.71 6.44
N ARG A 368 -3.17 15.96 6.22
CA ARG A 368 -1.96 16.50 5.58
C ARG A 368 -2.01 16.25 4.08
N VAL A 369 -1.86 17.32 3.32
CA VAL A 369 -1.83 17.29 1.86
C VAL A 369 -0.44 17.62 1.37
N PHE A 370 0.13 16.74 0.55
CA PHE A 370 1.42 16.89 -0.11
C PHE A 370 1.22 16.86 -1.62
N HIS A 371 2.19 17.35 -2.39
CA HIS A 371 2.18 17.18 -3.83
C HIS A 371 3.59 16.95 -4.37
N ALA A 372 3.66 16.33 -5.55
CA ALA A 372 4.88 16.20 -6.33
C ALA A 372 4.61 16.58 -7.78
N VAL A 373 5.57 17.26 -8.40
CA VAL A 373 5.49 17.63 -9.82
C VAL A 373 6.07 16.50 -10.67
N LYS A 374 5.36 16.10 -11.73
CA LYS A 374 5.73 15.05 -12.66
C LYS A 374 5.63 15.58 -14.09
N LYS A 375 6.50 15.06 -14.96
CA LYS A 375 6.35 15.25 -16.41
C LYS A 375 5.12 14.46 -16.89
N SER A 376 4.31 15.12 -17.70
CA SER A 376 3.08 14.59 -18.29
C SER A 376 3.14 14.58 -19.82
N THR A 377 2.03 14.27 -20.45
CA THR A 377 1.85 14.30 -21.91
C THR A 377 1.90 15.74 -22.46
N PRO A 378 2.50 15.99 -23.64
CA PRO A 378 2.50 17.30 -24.31
C PRO A 378 1.11 17.82 -24.67
N ASN A 379 0.99 19.13 -24.89
CA ASN A 379 -0.27 19.71 -25.35
C ASN A 379 -0.74 19.14 -26.69
N ALA A 380 -2.04 19.27 -26.93
CA ALA A 380 -2.77 18.78 -28.08
C ALA A 380 -2.13 19.19 -29.41
N ASP A 381 -1.69 20.45 -29.55
CA ASP A 381 -1.09 20.94 -30.80
C ASP A 381 0.23 20.22 -31.13
N ILE A 382 1.04 19.90 -30.10
CA ILE A 382 2.29 19.16 -30.24
C ILE A 382 1.99 17.69 -30.57
N LEU A 383 1.02 17.09 -29.86
CA LEU A 383 0.62 15.72 -30.12
C LEU A 383 0.04 15.55 -31.52
N MET A 384 -0.83 16.47 -31.96
CA MET A 384 -1.40 16.49 -33.31
C MET A 384 -0.30 16.56 -34.37
N LYS A 385 0.65 17.50 -34.27
CA LYS A 385 1.79 17.60 -35.19
C LYS A 385 2.61 16.30 -35.23
N SER A 386 2.86 15.68 -34.07
CA SER A 386 3.57 14.40 -34.00
C SER A 386 2.78 13.23 -34.59
N SER A 387 1.46 13.30 -34.50
CA SER A 387 0.54 12.30 -35.02
C SER A 387 0.38 12.42 -36.53
N GLU A 388 0.33 13.64 -37.08
CA GLU A 388 0.31 13.91 -38.53
C GLU A 388 1.48 13.23 -39.26
N ILE A 389 2.67 13.27 -38.67
CA ILE A 389 3.87 12.59 -39.20
C ILE A 389 3.67 11.06 -39.24
N ASN A 390 2.89 10.50 -38.31
CA ASN A 390 2.61 9.07 -38.18
C ASN A 390 1.26 8.65 -38.79
N GLY A 391 0.65 9.51 -39.62
CA GLY A 391 -0.61 9.21 -40.31
C GLY A 391 -1.88 9.39 -39.46
N LEU A 392 -1.85 10.28 -38.46
CA LEU A 392 -2.97 10.65 -37.57
C LEU A 392 -3.54 9.50 -36.74
N ARG A 393 -2.76 8.45 -36.47
CA ARG A 393 -3.23 7.29 -35.70
C ARG A 393 -3.38 7.63 -34.21
N PRO A 394 -4.33 7.00 -33.49
CA PRO A 394 -4.42 7.12 -32.04
C PRO A 394 -3.11 6.73 -31.35
N LEU A 395 -2.75 7.44 -30.28
CA LEU A 395 -1.63 7.06 -29.41
C LEU A 395 -2.11 6.09 -28.35
N LEU A 396 -1.79 4.80 -28.51
CA LEU A 396 -2.03 3.77 -27.51
C LEU A 396 -0.85 3.70 -26.53
N PHE A 397 -1.15 3.67 -25.22
CA PHE A 397 -0.11 3.56 -24.19
C PHE A 397 -0.65 2.91 -22.91
N ASP A 398 0.28 2.42 -22.10
CA ASP A 398 0.00 1.87 -20.78
C ASP A 398 0.53 2.86 -19.73
N SER A 399 -0.40 3.51 -19.03
CA SER A 399 -0.08 4.57 -18.05
C SER A 399 0.83 4.12 -16.90
N LEU A 400 0.94 2.81 -16.62
CA LEU A 400 1.89 2.29 -15.62
C LEU A 400 3.30 2.07 -16.19
N LYS A 401 3.43 1.90 -17.50
CA LYS A 401 4.72 1.62 -18.15
C LYS A 401 5.38 2.90 -18.65
N SER A 402 4.66 3.69 -19.42
CA SER A 402 5.16 4.93 -19.97
C SER A 402 4.02 5.84 -20.40
N LEU A 403 4.18 7.14 -20.11
CA LEU A 403 3.38 8.18 -20.73
C LEU A 403 4.05 8.60 -22.04
N PRO A 404 3.28 9.00 -23.07
CA PRO A 404 3.82 9.61 -24.28
C PRO A 404 4.33 11.02 -23.94
N THR A 405 5.50 11.10 -23.32
CA THR A 405 6.16 12.37 -22.96
C THR A 405 7.02 12.86 -24.11
N GLY A 406 7.00 14.15 -24.42
CA GLY A 406 7.87 14.73 -25.46
C GLY A 406 9.37 14.59 -25.12
N THR A 407 10.22 14.52 -26.15
CA THR A 407 11.68 14.31 -26.03
C THR A 407 12.49 15.58 -25.71
N GLY A 408 11.85 16.75 -25.61
CA GLY A 408 12.53 18.01 -25.29
C GLY A 408 12.35 18.46 -23.84
N ASN A 409 13.35 19.19 -23.31
CA ASN A 409 13.16 20.14 -22.22
C ASN A 409 12.26 21.26 -22.73
N GLN A 410 10.95 21.04 -22.72
CA GLN A 410 9.98 22.07 -23.04
C GLN A 410 9.70 22.90 -21.78
N HIS A 411 10.72 23.58 -21.29
CA HIS A 411 10.52 24.83 -20.55
C HIS A 411 10.39 25.95 -21.58
N SER A 412 9.36 25.89 -22.41
CA SER A 412 9.03 26.97 -23.35
C SER A 412 8.05 27.92 -22.68
N GLY A 413 8.58 28.87 -21.91
CA GLY A 413 8.03 30.22 -21.71
C GLY A 413 6.55 30.42 -21.32
N GLY A 414 5.83 29.40 -20.89
CA GLY A 414 4.47 29.54 -20.33
C GLY A 414 4.56 30.12 -18.93
N GLN A 415 3.60 30.96 -18.54
CA GLN A 415 3.46 31.44 -17.16
C GLN A 415 3.68 30.29 -16.18
N ASP A 416 4.43 30.50 -15.09
CA ASP A 416 4.54 29.55 -13.99
C ASP A 416 3.14 29.29 -13.42
N LEU A 417 2.40 28.37 -14.04
CA LEU A 417 1.10 27.90 -13.57
C LEU A 417 1.37 27.15 -12.27
N CYS A 418 1.23 27.88 -11.17
CA CYS A 418 1.46 27.37 -9.85
C CYS A 418 0.19 26.68 -9.34
N LEU A 419 0.38 25.54 -8.67
CA LEU A 419 -0.69 24.84 -7.98
C LEU A 419 -1.28 25.75 -6.90
N ASP A 420 -2.59 26.03 -6.96
CA ASP A 420 -3.27 26.72 -5.86
C ASP A 420 -3.45 25.73 -4.70
N LEU A 421 -2.55 25.83 -3.72
CA LEU A 421 -2.52 24.92 -2.60
C LEU A 421 -3.74 25.05 -1.68
N ALA A 422 -4.40 26.21 -1.63
CA ALA A 422 -5.60 26.37 -0.82
C ALA A 422 -6.75 25.62 -1.46
N LEU A 423 -6.96 25.85 -2.77
CA LEU A 423 -8.00 25.19 -3.55
C LEU A 423 -7.82 23.66 -3.59
N VAL A 424 -6.58 23.19 -3.75
CA VAL A 424 -6.26 21.75 -3.73
C VAL A 424 -6.47 21.13 -2.35
N LYS A 425 -6.19 21.85 -1.26
CA LYS A 425 -6.49 21.37 0.10
C LYS A 425 -8.00 21.28 0.34
N GLU A 426 -8.77 22.29 -0.08
CA GLU A 426 -10.23 22.24 0.01
C GLU A 426 -10.81 21.07 -0.79
N ALA A 427 -10.30 20.83 -2.01
CA ALA A 427 -10.67 19.67 -2.81
C ALA A 427 -10.29 18.34 -2.14
N ALA A 428 -9.11 18.25 -1.51
CA ALA A 428 -8.69 17.07 -0.75
C ALA A 428 -9.63 16.79 0.45
N GLU A 429 -9.99 17.82 1.21
CA GLU A 429 -10.92 17.70 2.34
C GLU A 429 -12.33 17.33 1.88
N TRP A 430 -12.79 17.90 0.77
CA TRP A 430 -14.07 17.56 0.15
C TRP A 430 -14.09 16.11 -0.34
N LEU A 431 -13.06 15.67 -1.07
CA LEU A 431 -12.91 14.29 -1.54
C LEU A 431 -12.83 13.30 -0.39
N SER A 432 -12.06 13.60 0.65
CA SER A 432 -11.96 12.76 1.85
C SER A 432 -13.33 12.54 2.48
N ARG A 433 -14.13 13.59 2.64
CA ARG A 433 -15.50 13.49 3.18
C ARG A 433 -16.45 12.75 2.25
N ARG A 434 -16.38 13.02 0.95
CA ARG A 434 -17.29 12.46 -0.06
C ARG A 434 -17.06 10.97 -0.29
N LEU A 435 -15.79 10.53 -0.29
CA LEU A 435 -15.40 9.13 -0.52
C LEU A 435 -15.26 8.35 0.79
N GLY A 436 -15.12 9.03 1.93
CA GLY A 436 -14.78 8.39 3.20
C GLY A 436 -13.34 7.87 3.25
N LEU A 437 -12.45 8.40 2.41
CA LEU A 437 -11.04 8.00 2.36
C LEU A 437 -10.16 8.85 3.27
N THR A 438 -9.26 8.19 3.98
CA THR A 438 -8.24 8.77 4.85
C THR A 438 -6.91 8.89 4.12
N ILE A 439 -6.56 7.88 3.31
CA ILE A 439 -5.27 7.79 2.64
C ILE A 439 -5.50 7.55 1.16
N PHE A 440 -5.34 8.60 0.37
CA PHE A 440 -5.56 8.56 -1.06
C PHE A 440 -4.68 9.60 -1.76
N GLY A 441 -4.66 9.58 -3.07
CA GLY A 441 -4.05 10.62 -3.88
C GLY A 441 -4.91 10.93 -5.07
N PHE A 442 -4.65 12.06 -5.70
CA PHE A 442 -5.32 12.45 -6.93
C PHE A 442 -4.37 13.26 -7.80
N ASP A 443 -4.57 13.17 -9.10
CA ASP A 443 -3.73 13.78 -10.09
C ASP A 443 -4.41 15.03 -10.63
N VAL A 444 -3.70 16.16 -10.59
CA VAL A 444 -4.19 17.47 -11.02
C VAL A 444 -3.35 17.95 -12.20
N VAL A 445 -4.03 18.42 -13.24
CA VAL A 445 -3.41 19.21 -14.31
C VAL A 445 -3.97 20.63 -14.27
N ILE A 446 -3.16 21.62 -14.63
CA ILE A 446 -3.60 23.02 -14.68
C ILE A 446 -3.85 23.37 -16.13
N GLN A 447 -5.09 23.73 -16.46
CA GLN A 447 -5.49 24.06 -17.82
C GLN A 447 -4.83 25.37 -18.27
N GLU A 448 -4.18 25.34 -19.44
CA GLU A 448 -3.65 26.54 -20.07
C GLU A 448 -4.78 27.53 -20.43
N GLY A 449 -4.51 28.83 -20.23
CA GLY A 449 -5.47 29.90 -20.47
C GLY A 449 -6.38 30.18 -19.28
N SER A 450 -7.19 29.21 -18.83
CA SER A 450 -8.10 29.40 -17.68
C SER A 450 -7.38 29.35 -16.33
N GLY A 451 -6.32 28.53 -16.22
CA GLY A 451 -5.66 28.24 -14.95
C GLY A 451 -6.45 27.29 -14.05
N ASP A 452 -7.50 26.64 -14.56
CA ASP A 452 -8.34 25.72 -13.78
C ASP A 452 -7.56 24.46 -13.39
N HIS A 453 -7.74 24.02 -12.15
CA HIS A 453 -7.21 22.79 -11.58
C HIS A 453 -8.14 21.63 -11.91
N VAL A 454 -7.77 20.83 -12.90
CA VAL A 454 -8.59 19.71 -13.37
C VAL A 454 -8.09 18.42 -12.72
N ILE A 455 -8.96 17.77 -11.93
CA ILE A 455 -8.64 16.48 -11.28
C ILE A 455 -8.90 15.34 -12.28
N VAL A 456 -7.84 14.70 -12.76
CA VAL A 456 -7.90 13.73 -13.88
C VAL A 456 -7.87 12.27 -13.46
N ASP A 457 -7.45 11.98 -12.22
CA ASP A 457 -7.40 10.64 -11.64
C ASP A 457 -7.46 10.68 -10.10
N VAL A 458 -7.99 9.63 -9.45
CA VAL A 458 -8.02 9.48 -7.99
C VAL A 458 -7.66 8.04 -7.62
N ASN A 459 -6.72 7.88 -6.68
CA ASN A 459 -6.13 6.60 -6.32
C ASN A 459 -6.21 6.35 -4.81
N TYR A 460 -6.75 5.19 -4.41
CA TYR A 460 -6.70 4.76 -3.01
C TYR A 460 -5.27 4.31 -2.61
N LEU A 461 -4.81 4.66 -1.41
CA LEU A 461 -3.54 4.24 -0.80
C LEU A 461 -2.38 4.16 -1.83
N PRO A 462 -2.00 5.30 -2.44
CA PRO A 462 -0.86 5.37 -3.36
C PRO A 462 0.45 5.13 -2.60
N SER A 463 1.57 5.01 -3.32
CA SER A 463 2.87 4.76 -2.70
C SER A 463 3.50 5.97 -2.03
N PHE A 464 3.10 7.21 -2.37
CA PHE A 464 3.63 8.48 -1.85
C PHE A 464 5.17 8.52 -1.67
N LYS A 465 5.90 7.85 -2.59
CA LYS A 465 7.38 7.75 -2.54
C LYS A 465 8.08 9.06 -2.85
N GLU A 466 7.36 9.98 -3.48
CA GLU A 466 7.82 11.32 -3.84
C GLU A 466 7.84 12.29 -2.65
N VAL A 467 7.22 11.93 -1.52
CA VAL A 467 7.26 12.71 -0.29
C VAL A 467 8.35 12.13 0.62
N PRO A 468 9.28 12.95 1.16
CA PRO A 468 10.35 12.46 2.03
C PRO A 468 9.85 11.65 3.22
N ASP A 469 10.50 10.53 3.51
CA ASP A 469 10.06 9.55 4.51
C ASP A 469 9.93 10.16 5.91
N GLY A 470 10.85 11.04 6.30
CA GLY A 470 10.79 11.77 7.57
C GLY A 470 9.56 12.67 7.75
N THR A 471 8.79 12.93 6.68
CA THR A 471 7.52 13.66 6.71
C THR A 471 6.33 12.75 6.42
N ALA A 472 6.43 11.91 5.39
CA ALA A 472 5.35 11.05 4.93
C ALA A 472 4.98 9.96 5.93
N ILE A 473 5.98 9.31 6.55
CA ILE A 473 5.75 8.18 7.45
C ILE A 473 5.08 8.62 8.76
N PRO A 474 5.53 9.69 9.44
CA PRO A 474 4.79 10.23 10.58
C PRO A 474 3.37 10.67 10.21
N ALA A 475 3.19 11.35 9.07
CA ALA A 475 1.86 11.76 8.59
C ALA A 475 0.93 10.56 8.35
N PHE A 476 1.46 9.48 7.78
CA PHE A 476 0.74 8.23 7.53
C PHE A 476 0.30 7.57 8.85
N TRP A 477 1.19 7.51 9.85
CA TRP A 477 0.82 7.01 11.17
C TRP A 477 -0.23 7.89 11.86
N ASP A 478 -0.07 9.21 11.81
CA ASP A 478 -1.03 10.15 12.41
C ASP A 478 -2.42 10.03 11.77
N ALA A 479 -2.48 9.82 10.45
CA ALA A 479 -3.73 9.60 9.74
C ALA A 479 -4.50 8.38 10.25
N ILE A 480 -3.80 7.25 10.45
CA ILE A 480 -4.38 6.02 11.01
C ILE A 480 -4.80 6.25 12.46
N LYS A 481 -3.92 6.83 13.28
CA LYS A 481 -4.17 7.06 14.71
C LYS A 481 -5.39 7.97 14.93
N LYS A 482 -5.49 9.08 14.19
CA LYS A 482 -6.66 9.98 14.24
C LYS A 482 -7.97 9.29 13.88
N LYS A 483 -7.97 8.33 12.94
CA LYS A 483 -9.17 7.55 12.63
C LYS A 483 -9.57 6.62 13.77
N VAL A 484 -8.60 6.01 14.45
CA VAL A 484 -8.82 5.23 15.68
C VAL A 484 -9.49 6.09 16.73
N ASP A 485 -8.89 7.23 17.05
CA ASP A 485 -9.35 8.11 18.11
C ASP A 485 -10.76 8.66 17.78
N SER A 486 -11.00 9.05 16.52
CA SER A 486 -12.31 9.50 16.05
C SER A 486 -13.40 8.43 16.19
N LYS A 487 -13.07 7.16 15.94
CA LYS A 487 -14.02 6.06 16.08
C LYS A 487 -14.33 5.76 17.55
N ALA A 488 -13.31 5.76 18.41
CA ALA A 488 -13.48 5.60 19.85
C ALA A 488 -14.40 6.69 20.43
N MET A 489 -14.20 7.96 20.02
CA MET A 489 -15.06 9.08 20.44
C MET A 489 -16.52 8.90 19.99
N LYS A 490 -16.75 8.44 18.75
CA LYS A 490 -18.10 8.15 18.25
C LYS A 490 -18.77 7.04 19.06
N GLN A 491 -18.07 5.94 19.33
CA GLN A 491 -18.61 4.84 20.14
C GLN A 491 -18.95 5.28 21.57
N ALA A 492 -18.09 6.08 22.20
CA ALA A 492 -18.36 6.62 23.54
C ALA A 492 -19.60 7.54 23.55
N SER A 493 -19.78 8.38 22.53
CA SER A 493 -20.96 9.25 22.41
C SER A 493 -22.27 8.47 22.24
N VAL A 494 -22.24 7.38 21.45
CA VAL A 494 -23.40 6.51 21.25
C VAL A 494 -23.76 5.78 22.54
N ALA A 495 -22.77 5.24 23.26
CA ALA A 495 -22.99 4.59 24.55
C ALA A 495 -23.59 5.54 25.60
N ALA A 496 -23.11 6.79 25.65
CA ALA A 496 -23.65 7.81 26.56
C ALA A 496 -25.12 8.18 26.23
N SER A 497 -25.50 8.19 24.95
CA SER A 497 -26.87 8.49 24.52
C SER A 497 -27.88 7.36 24.76
N HIS A 498 -27.44 6.10 24.86
CA HIS A 498 -28.30 4.94 25.13
C HIS A 498 -28.37 4.56 26.61
N GLY A 499 -27.53 5.19 27.46
CA GLY A 499 -27.52 5.04 28.91
C GLY A 499 -28.32 6.11 29.66
N MET A 500 -29.09 6.96 28.95
CA MET A 500 -30.03 7.95 29.52
C MET A 500 -31.48 7.49 29.43
#